data_AF-H3GNF0-F1
#
_entry.id   AF-H3GNF0-F1
#
_cell.length_a   1.000
_cell.length_b   1.000
_cell.length_c   1.000
_cell.angle_alpha   90.00
_cell.angle_beta   90.00
_cell.angle_gamma   90.00
#
_symmetry.space_group_name_H-M   'P 1'
#
loop_
_entity.id
_entity.type
_entity.pdbx_description
1 polymer ?
#
loop_
_entity_poly.entity_id
_entity_poly.type
_entity_poly.pdbx_seq_one_letter_code
_entity_poly.pdbx_strand_id
1 'polypeptide(L)'
;MGVKVGDTVLAYHGLMIYDAKVQKVDNGQGVLEAEGEGGNATASTQYYLHYQGWAKKWDEWVRHDRVLEASPANRALQKQAKQEVAQAKKDKRLAKKKKISSAGVDTPSSRKSPFKRLKRSTDNDYEEFPGPSTEESAAAKQINIQMPFSLKKQLVEDWKNVTQAPHKLVPLPRKPNVSQIIKTYLEFKKSKVHEDEASEEKEYKNIEGIMEGVQSYFDRALSSILLYRMERRQYQELRQKQAEELPLSQIYGAEHLIRLFVRLPVLLASSNISPRELHQIQARLNDFLKFIQKNSAAWFVTEYEAASDNWQAWILAAGMLYAAFQLHYLPEGLAKVVARVYFYPTWPLTYLSRRKNYWTLVDSHVLLGAAPMSFMPHVDALVSRGVRAVVNLCDEYAGPEKQYRRQHIQQLRLPTVDHCEPSLAALEAAVAFIRTQKQRGVRTYVHCKGGTGRSAAVALCWLVANRGMTPREAQDYLNEKRHVRKSLYLQPNVLAFCNKIQTPKVSDKQSERSSEPEE
;
A
#
# COMPACT_ATOMS: atom_id res chain seq x y z
N MET A 1 -21.57 -23.00 -10.60
CA MET A 1 -20.15 -23.41 -10.57
C MET A 1 -19.61 -22.99 -9.20
N GLY A 2 -19.11 -23.92 -8.40
CA GLY A 2 -18.74 -23.67 -7.00
C GLY A 2 -17.26 -23.96 -6.77
N VAL A 3 -16.39 -23.08 -7.28
CA VAL A 3 -14.93 -23.22 -7.16
C VAL A 3 -14.45 -22.59 -5.85
N LYS A 4 -13.66 -23.33 -5.07
CA LYS A 4 -13.16 -22.90 -3.75
C LYS A 4 -11.66 -22.65 -3.75
N VAL A 5 -11.20 -21.89 -2.76
CA VAL A 5 -9.77 -21.74 -2.47
C VAL A 5 -9.18 -23.11 -2.15
N GLY A 6 -8.12 -23.49 -2.88
CA GLY A 6 -7.44 -24.78 -2.77
C GLY A 6 -7.76 -25.76 -3.91
N ASP A 7 -8.83 -25.54 -4.67
CA ASP A 7 -9.26 -26.46 -5.73
C ASP A 7 -8.29 -26.49 -6.92
N THR A 8 -8.22 -27.65 -7.57
CA THR A 8 -7.53 -27.80 -8.85
C THR A 8 -8.53 -27.60 -9.99
N VAL A 9 -8.26 -26.59 -10.82
CA VAL A 9 -9.10 -26.16 -11.93
C VAL A 9 -8.32 -26.19 -13.24
N LEU A 10 -9.06 -26.15 -14.35
CA LEU A 10 -8.49 -25.97 -15.68
C LEU A 10 -8.65 -24.50 -16.06
N ALA A 11 -7.58 -23.85 -16.50
CA ALA A 11 -7.60 -22.43 -16.82
C ALA A 11 -7.07 -22.14 -18.22
N TYR A 12 -7.77 -21.27 -18.93
CA TYR A 12 -7.34 -20.76 -20.23
C TYR A 12 -6.18 -19.78 -20.06
N HIS A 13 -5.08 -20.04 -20.76
CA HIS A 13 -3.97 -19.10 -20.94
C HIS A 13 -3.60 -19.09 -22.44
N GLY A 14 -3.96 -18.01 -23.12
CA GLY A 14 -3.98 -17.95 -24.58
C GLY A 14 -4.98 -18.95 -25.19
N LEU A 15 -4.55 -19.66 -26.24
CA LEU A 15 -5.34 -20.72 -26.92
C LEU A 15 -5.27 -22.08 -26.21
N MET A 16 -4.57 -22.16 -25.07
CA MET A 16 -4.26 -23.42 -24.39
C MET A 16 -4.93 -23.48 -23.03
N ILE A 17 -5.25 -24.70 -22.59
CA ILE A 17 -5.85 -24.96 -21.27
C ILE A 17 -4.83 -25.67 -20.40
N TYR A 18 -4.57 -25.14 -19.21
CA TYR A 18 -3.59 -25.67 -18.26
C TYR A 18 -4.23 -26.05 -16.94
N ASP A 19 -3.58 -26.95 -16.22
CA ASP A 19 -3.92 -27.24 -14.83
C ASP A 19 -3.45 -26.10 -13.94
N ALA A 20 -4.32 -25.61 -13.06
CA ALA A 20 -4.03 -24.54 -12.13
C ALA A 20 -4.64 -24.81 -10.75
N LYS A 21 -4.00 -24.30 -9.70
CA LYS A 21 -4.52 -24.33 -8.34
C LYS A 21 -5.06 -22.96 -7.96
N VAL A 22 -6.27 -22.92 -7.43
CA VAL A 22 -6.89 -21.69 -6.92
C VAL A 22 -6.25 -21.33 -5.58
N GLN A 23 -5.56 -20.20 -5.52
CA GLN A 23 -4.96 -19.68 -4.30
C GLN A 23 -5.87 -18.70 -3.55
N LYS A 24 -6.67 -17.92 -4.28
CA LYS A 24 -7.59 -16.92 -3.71
C LYS A 24 -8.84 -16.81 -4.57
N VAL A 25 -9.97 -16.47 -3.94
CA VAL A 25 -11.25 -16.23 -4.63
C VAL A 25 -11.78 -14.87 -4.22
N ASP A 26 -12.23 -14.06 -5.18
CA ASP A 26 -12.92 -12.81 -4.90
C ASP A 26 -14.30 -12.83 -5.56
N ASN A 27 -15.35 -12.80 -4.74
CA ASN A 27 -16.75 -12.79 -5.17
C ASN A 27 -17.33 -11.37 -5.32
N GLY A 28 -16.51 -10.32 -5.20
CA GLY A 28 -16.93 -8.92 -5.22
C GLY A 28 -17.28 -8.35 -3.84
N GLN A 29 -17.08 -9.12 -2.77
CA GLN A 29 -17.24 -8.69 -1.37
C GLN A 29 -15.90 -8.73 -0.59
N GLY A 30 -14.79 -9.00 -1.27
CA GLY A 30 -13.46 -9.11 -0.67
C GLY A 30 -12.77 -10.43 -1.03
N VAL A 31 -11.45 -10.46 -0.82
CA VAL A 31 -10.60 -11.61 -1.15
C VAL A 31 -10.69 -12.65 -0.04
N LEU A 32 -11.17 -13.83 -0.41
CA LEU A 32 -11.18 -15.03 0.42
C LEU A 32 -9.86 -15.77 0.21
N GLU A 33 -9.20 -16.08 1.32
CA GLU A 33 -7.86 -16.70 1.34
C GLU A 33 -7.84 -18.02 2.12
N ALA A 34 -8.87 -18.35 2.90
CA ALA A 34 -8.88 -19.59 3.67
C ALA A 34 -9.34 -20.78 2.83
N GLU A 35 -8.69 -21.94 3.00
CA GLU A 35 -9.04 -23.16 2.29
C GLU A 35 -10.50 -23.56 2.58
N GLY A 36 -11.23 -23.89 1.51
CA GLY A 36 -12.65 -24.24 1.59
C GLY A 36 -13.61 -23.06 1.56
N GLU A 37 -13.13 -21.81 1.60
CA GLU A 37 -13.94 -20.63 1.32
C GLU A 37 -14.20 -20.51 -0.19
N GLY A 38 -15.46 -20.32 -0.54
CA GLY A 38 -15.94 -20.20 -1.91
C GLY A 38 -17.46 -20.16 -1.95
N GLY A 39 -18.03 -19.78 -3.09
CA GLY A 39 -19.46 -19.64 -3.28
C GLY A 39 -19.87 -19.92 -4.72
N ASN A 40 -21.17 -19.79 -5.01
CA ASN A 40 -21.64 -19.86 -6.38
C ASN A 40 -21.04 -18.70 -7.18
N ALA A 41 -20.29 -19.04 -8.22
CA ALA A 41 -19.64 -18.07 -9.07
C ALA A 41 -20.66 -17.17 -9.78
N THR A 42 -20.48 -15.85 -9.62
CA THR A 42 -21.16 -14.83 -10.41
C THR A 42 -20.24 -14.34 -11.53
N ALA A 43 -20.79 -13.60 -12.50
CA ALA A 43 -20.02 -13.05 -13.62
C ALA A 43 -18.88 -12.09 -13.20
N SER A 44 -18.93 -11.61 -11.95
CA SER A 44 -17.92 -10.78 -11.30
C SER A 44 -16.85 -11.57 -10.53
N THR A 45 -17.01 -12.88 -10.34
CA THR A 45 -16.05 -13.68 -9.56
C THR A 45 -14.70 -13.77 -10.27
N GLN A 46 -13.63 -13.55 -9.49
CA GLN A 46 -12.25 -13.68 -9.94
C GLN A 46 -11.50 -14.69 -9.08
N TYR A 47 -10.53 -15.36 -9.71
CA TYR A 47 -9.72 -16.42 -9.10
C TYR A 47 -8.25 -16.08 -9.26
N TYR A 48 -7.48 -16.13 -8.18
CA TYR A 48 -6.03 -16.06 -8.25
C TYR A 48 -5.48 -17.46 -8.46
N LEU A 49 -4.84 -17.68 -9.60
CA LEU A 49 -4.41 -19.01 -10.04
C LEU A 49 -2.90 -19.14 -10.04
N HIS A 50 -2.44 -20.32 -9.63
CA HIS A 50 -1.08 -20.80 -9.85
C HIS A 50 -1.09 -21.97 -10.82
N TYR A 51 -0.49 -21.78 -12.00
CA TYR A 51 -0.40 -22.83 -13.02
C TYR A 51 0.56 -23.93 -12.58
N GLN A 52 0.14 -25.19 -12.67
CA GLN A 52 0.95 -26.33 -12.25
C GLN A 52 2.22 -26.45 -13.10
N GLY A 53 3.37 -26.47 -12.42
CA GLY A 53 4.69 -26.54 -13.06
C GLY A 53 5.24 -25.21 -13.56
N TRP A 54 4.55 -24.09 -13.32
CA TRP A 54 4.99 -22.75 -13.72
C TRP A 54 5.63 -22.03 -12.53
N ALA A 55 6.51 -21.06 -12.81
CA ALA A 55 7.10 -20.22 -11.77
C ALA A 55 6.06 -19.22 -11.20
N LYS A 56 6.14 -18.91 -9.90
CA LYS A 56 5.21 -18.00 -9.18
C LYS A 56 4.99 -16.62 -9.84
N LYS A 57 5.94 -16.15 -10.65
CA LYS A 57 5.81 -14.88 -11.39
C LYS A 57 4.67 -14.88 -12.42
N TRP A 58 4.16 -16.06 -12.77
CA TRP A 58 3.05 -16.26 -13.71
C TRP A 58 1.69 -16.42 -13.01
N ASP A 59 1.66 -16.30 -11.68
CA ASP A 59 0.41 -16.38 -10.92
C ASP A 59 -0.42 -15.13 -11.21
N GLU A 60 -1.64 -15.32 -11.70
CA GLU A 60 -2.49 -14.23 -12.20
C GLU A 60 -3.91 -14.31 -11.65
N TRP A 61 -4.58 -13.15 -11.61
CA TRP A 61 -6.01 -13.06 -11.38
C TRP A 61 -6.74 -13.27 -12.71
N VAL A 62 -7.59 -14.30 -12.77
CA VAL A 62 -8.44 -14.58 -13.93
C VAL A 62 -9.91 -14.44 -13.55
N ARG A 63 -10.72 -14.07 -14.54
CA ARG A 63 -12.17 -14.04 -14.39
C ARG A 63 -12.76 -15.44 -14.49
N HIS A 64 -13.99 -15.61 -14.03
CA HIS A 64 -14.69 -16.89 -14.04
C HIS A 64 -14.79 -17.56 -15.42
N ASP A 65 -14.92 -16.77 -16.50
CA ASP A 65 -14.97 -17.23 -17.89
C ASP A 65 -13.71 -17.98 -18.35
N ARG A 66 -12.55 -17.72 -17.72
CA ARG A 66 -11.28 -18.40 -18.00
C ARG A 66 -11.08 -19.66 -17.16
N VAL A 67 -11.98 -19.97 -16.23
CA VAL A 67 -11.83 -21.09 -15.29
C VAL A 67 -12.88 -22.15 -15.56
N LEU A 68 -12.41 -23.37 -15.78
CA LEU A 68 -13.19 -24.57 -16.02
C LEU A 68 -13.01 -25.54 -14.85
N GLU A 69 -14.11 -26.16 -14.41
CA GLU A 69 -14.05 -27.27 -13.46
C GLU A 69 -13.29 -28.45 -14.09
N ALA A 70 -12.60 -29.24 -13.26
CA ALA A 70 -11.83 -30.40 -13.69
C ALA A 70 -12.73 -31.60 -14.05
N SER A 71 -13.68 -31.41 -14.95
CA SER A 71 -14.59 -32.44 -15.45
C SER A 71 -13.98 -33.26 -16.60
N PRO A 72 -14.44 -34.51 -16.84
CA PRO A 72 -13.98 -35.31 -17.98
C PRO A 72 -14.20 -34.62 -19.34
N ALA A 73 -15.27 -33.84 -19.49
CA ALA A 73 -15.56 -33.07 -20.69
C ALA A 73 -14.53 -31.95 -20.91
N ASN A 74 -14.20 -31.19 -19.86
CA ASN A 74 -13.22 -30.10 -19.95
C ASN A 74 -11.79 -30.62 -20.15
N ARG A 75 -11.49 -31.82 -19.66
CA ARG A 75 -10.23 -32.53 -19.94
C ARG A 75 -10.13 -32.96 -21.41
N ALA A 76 -11.24 -33.33 -22.05
CA ALA A 76 -11.27 -33.59 -23.49
C ALA A 76 -10.98 -32.31 -24.29
N LEU A 77 -11.57 -31.19 -23.89
CA LEU A 77 -11.33 -29.87 -24.48
C LEU A 77 -9.85 -29.45 -24.38
N GLN A 78 -9.21 -29.71 -23.24
CA GLN A 78 -7.76 -29.49 -23.06
C GLN A 78 -6.93 -30.31 -24.06
N LYS A 79 -7.29 -31.57 -24.33
CA LYS A 79 -6.61 -32.42 -25.31
C LYS A 79 -6.84 -31.92 -26.74
N GLN A 80 -8.07 -31.48 -27.06
CA GLN A 80 -8.42 -30.94 -28.36
C GLN A 80 -7.64 -29.64 -28.66
N ALA A 81 -7.62 -28.68 -27.73
CA ALA A 81 -6.87 -27.43 -27.88
C ALA A 81 -5.36 -27.68 -28.13
N LYS A 82 -4.77 -28.67 -27.44
CA LYS A 82 -3.39 -29.10 -27.68
C LYS A 82 -3.17 -29.66 -29.09
N GLN A 83 -4.13 -30.43 -29.62
CA GLN A 83 -4.06 -31.01 -30.96
C GLN A 83 -4.22 -29.95 -32.06
N GLU A 84 -5.15 -29.01 -31.88
CA GLU A 84 -5.39 -27.91 -32.84
C GLU A 84 -4.18 -26.99 -32.98
N VAL A 85 -3.56 -26.61 -31.86
CA VAL A 85 -2.32 -25.79 -31.89
C VAL A 85 -1.16 -26.56 -32.54
N ALA A 86 -1.04 -27.87 -32.29
CA ALA A 86 -0.03 -28.70 -32.93
C ALA A 86 -0.25 -28.81 -34.45
N GLN A 87 -1.51 -28.94 -34.89
CA GLN A 87 -1.89 -28.98 -36.28
C GLN A 87 -1.64 -27.63 -36.98
N ALA A 88 -2.03 -26.51 -36.35
CA ALA A 88 -1.76 -25.17 -36.86
C ALA A 88 -0.25 -24.88 -37.01
N LYS A 89 0.58 -25.37 -36.09
CA LYS A 89 2.05 -25.30 -36.20
C LYS A 89 2.57 -26.15 -37.37
N LYS A 90 2.00 -27.33 -37.61
CA LYS A 90 2.34 -28.21 -38.73
C LYS A 90 1.97 -27.55 -40.07
N ASP A 91 0.81 -26.93 -40.15
CA ASP A 91 0.31 -26.26 -41.36
C ASP A 91 1.11 -24.98 -41.68
N LYS A 92 1.47 -24.17 -40.66
CA LYS A 92 2.44 -23.07 -40.84
C LYS A 92 3.79 -23.56 -41.35
N ARG A 93 4.28 -24.73 -40.89
CA ARG A 93 5.56 -25.32 -41.36
C ARG A 93 5.47 -25.78 -42.81
N LEU A 94 4.34 -26.38 -43.21
CA LEU A 94 4.08 -26.84 -44.58
C LEU A 94 3.92 -25.66 -45.55
N ALA A 95 3.21 -24.61 -45.16
CA ALA A 95 3.08 -23.37 -45.93
C ALA A 95 4.44 -22.66 -46.16
N LYS A 96 5.31 -22.66 -45.14
CA LYS A 96 6.67 -22.11 -45.25
C LYS A 96 7.57 -22.95 -46.16
N LYS A 97 7.37 -24.27 -46.21
CA LYS A 97 8.11 -25.18 -47.12
C LYS A 97 7.65 -25.04 -48.58
N LYS A 98 6.35 -24.85 -48.83
CA LYS A 98 5.81 -24.53 -50.18
C LYS A 98 6.32 -23.20 -50.74
N LYS A 99 6.53 -22.17 -49.90
CA LYS A 99 7.12 -20.88 -50.31
C LYS A 99 8.62 -20.97 -50.69
N ILE A 100 9.33 -22.01 -50.24
CA ILE A 100 10.76 -22.20 -50.55
C ILE A 100 10.93 -23.03 -51.84
N SER A 101 10.00 -23.94 -52.16
CA SER A 101 10.09 -24.74 -53.39
C SER A 101 9.62 -24.04 -54.66
N SER A 102 8.92 -22.90 -54.56
CA SER A 102 8.51 -22.09 -55.73
C SER A 102 9.56 -21.07 -56.17
N ALA A 103 10.67 -20.94 -55.44
CA ALA A 103 11.81 -20.11 -55.81
C ALA A 103 12.95 -21.04 -56.27
N GLY A 104 12.84 -21.51 -57.50
CA GLY A 104 13.90 -22.29 -58.15
C GLY A 104 15.08 -21.39 -58.54
N VAL A 105 16.27 -21.82 -58.10
CA VAL A 105 17.57 -21.75 -58.79
C VAL A 105 18.38 -20.42 -58.72
N ASP A 106 19.52 -20.57 -58.03
CA ASP A 106 20.89 -20.06 -58.21
C ASP A 106 21.27 -18.56 -58.15
N THR A 107 22.04 -18.18 -57.12
CA THR A 107 23.48 -17.81 -57.21
C THR A 107 24.07 -17.35 -55.85
N PRO A 108 25.40 -17.43 -55.64
CA PRO A 108 26.03 -17.43 -54.32
C PRO A 108 26.65 -16.08 -53.89
N SER A 109 26.67 -15.86 -52.57
CA SER A 109 27.64 -15.03 -51.81
C SER A 109 27.82 -13.54 -52.19
N SER A 110 27.31 -12.62 -51.37
CA SER A 110 28.15 -11.80 -50.47
C SER A 110 27.34 -10.71 -49.76
N ARG A 111 27.90 -10.24 -48.63
CA ARG A 111 27.44 -9.17 -47.72
C ARG A 111 26.39 -9.56 -46.69
N LYS A 112 26.86 -10.36 -45.72
CA LYS A 112 26.27 -10.43 -44.37
C LYS A 112 26.37 -9.05 -43.72
N SER A 113 25.22 -8.42 -43.45
CA SER A 113 25.19 -7.25 -42.57
C SER A 113 25.51 -7.68 -41.12
N PRO A 114 26.24 -6.86 -40.33
CA PRO A 114 26.64 -7.22 -38.96
C PRO A 114 25.44 -7.30 -37.99
N PHE A 115 24.29 -6.75 -38.38
CA PHE A 115 23.07 -6.69 -37.58
C PHE A 115 22.28 -8.00 -37.51
N LYS A 116 22.69 -9.05 -38.23
CA LYS A 116 21.99 -10.36 -38.18
C LYS A 116 22.49 -11.30 -37.08
N ARG A 117 23.52 -10.92 -36.33
CA ARG A 117 24.10 -11.72 -35.23
C ARG A 117 23.54 -11.40 -33.85
N LEU A 118 22.57 -10.48 -33.73
CA LEU A 118 21.85 -10.20 -32.49
C LEU A 118 20.41 -10.77 -32.50
N LYS A 119 20.22 -11.95 -33.06
CA LYS A 119 18.95 -12.68 -33.00
C LYS A 119 19.17 -14.17 -32.80
N ARG A 120 19.86 -14.52 -31.71
CA ARG A 120 19.92 -15.90 -31.20
C ARG A 120 20.30 -15.94 -29.72
N SER A 121 19.44 -15.38 -28.87
CA SER A 121 19.23 -15.79 -27.46
C SER A 121 18.21 -14.87 -26.78
N THR A 122 16.98 -14.83 -27.28
CA THR A 122 15.85 -14.27 -26.53
C THR A 122 14.58 -14.91 -27.07
N ASP A 123 14.40 -16.21 -26.79
CA ASP A 123 13.05 -16.74 -26.60
C ASP A 123 12.60 -16.15 -25.26
N ASN A 124 11.97 -14.98 -25.33
CA ASN A 124 11.05 -14.55 -24.29
C ASN A 124 9.70 -14.38 -24.97
N ASP A 125 8.73 -15.09 -24.41
CA ASP A 125 7.31 -15.00 -24.70
C ASP A 125 6.87 -13.55 -24.78
N TYR A 126 6.55 -13.11 -25.99
CA TYR A 126 5.65 -11.99 -26.19
C TYR A 126 4.32 -12.63 -26.57
N GLU A 127 3.38 -12.61 -25.61
CA GLU A 127 1.96 -12.85 -25.82
C GLU A 127 1.51 -12.07 -27.07
N GLU A 128 1.28 -12.79 -28.14
CA GLU A 128 0.60 -12.29 -29.34
C GLU A 128 -0.83 -12.00 -28.91
N PHE A 129 -1.19 -10.71 -28.88
CA PHE A 129 -2.52 -10.21 -28.52
C PHE A 129 -3.59 -11.09 -29.18
N PRO A 130 -4.57 -11.67 -28.45
CA PRO A 130 -5.60 -12.47 -29.07
C PRO A 130 -6.39 -11.57 -30.02
N GLY A 131 -6.27 -11.83 -31.32
CA GLY A 131 -7.33 -11.49 -32.25
C GLY A 131 -8.62 -12.18 -31.81
N PRO A 132 -9.79 -11.65 -32.20
CA PRO A 132 -11.08 -12.21 -31.83
C PRO A 132 -11.13 -13.70 -32.20
N SER A 133 -11.62 -14.51 -31.26
CA SER A 133 -11.85 -15.95 -31.38
C SER A 133 -12.64 -16.29 -32.64
N THR A 134 -12.21 -17.35 -33.32
CA THR A 134 -12.66 -17.79 -34.64
C THR A 134 -14.09 -18.37 -34.69
N GLU A 135 -14.95 -18.09 -33.71
CA GLU A 135 -16.36 -18.50 -33.71
C GLU A 135 -17.36 -17.32 -33.68
N GLU A 136 -16.90 -16.07 -33.60
CA GLU A 136 -17.73 -14.88 -33.86
C GLU A 136 -17.56 -14.33 -35.30
N SER A 137 -16.91 -15.08 -36.19
CA SER A 137 -16.56 -14.63 -37.54
C SER A 137 -17.66 -14.84 -38.60
N ALA A 138 -18.91 -15.13 -38.22
CA ALA A 138 -20.00 -15.35 -39.18
C ALA A 138 -21.06 -14.23 -39.24
N ALA A 139 -20.98 -13.19 -38.39
CA ALA A 139 -21.94 -12.07 -38.46
C ALA A 139 -21.38 -10.67 -38.08
N ALA A 140 -20.06 -10.50 -37.92
CA ALA A 140 -19.50 -9.17 -37.64
C ALA A 140 -19.53 -8.28 -38.89
N LYS A 141 -20.49 -7.34 -38.95
CA LYS A 141 -20.40 -6.14 -39.79
C LYS A 141 -19.05 -5.48 -39.52
N GLN A 142 -18.08 -5.64 -40.42
CA GLN A 142 -16.70 -5.20 -40.20
C GLN A 142 -16.63 -3.66 -40.23
N ILE A 143 -16.58 -3.03 -39.05
CA ILE A 143 -16.36 -1.59 -38.91
C ILE A 143 -14.85 -1.36 -38.84
N ASN A 144 -14.30 -0.66 -39.83
CA ASN A 144 -12.86 -0.40 -39.89
C ASN A 144 -12.56 1.09 -39.69
N ILE A 145 -12.44 1.52 -38.44
CA ILE A 145 -11.93 2.86 -38.12
C ILE A 145 -10.42 2.88 -38.41
N GLN A 146 -10.01 3.66 -39.41
CA GLN A 146 -8.63 3.69 -39.88
C GLN A 146 -7.82 4.68 -39.04
N MET A 147 -7.10 4.16 -38.06
CA MET A 147 -6.25 5.00 -37.23
C MET A 147 -4.94 5.38 -37.94
N PRO A 148 -4.59 6.67 -38.05
CA PRO A 148 -3.34 7.12 -38.64
C PRO A 148 -2.09 6.56 -37.94
N PHE A 149 -1.02 6.31 -38.69
CA PHE A 149 0.21 5.69 -38.18
C PHE A 149 0.87 6.50 -37.05
N SER A 150 0.84 7.83 -37.12
CA SER A 150 1.39 8.68 -36.06
C SER A 150 0.64 8.53 -34.73
N LEU A 151 -0.69 8.38 -34.77
CA LEU A 151 -1.50 8.15 -33.57
C LEU A 151 -1.31 6.73 -33.02
N LYS A 152 -1.08 5.73 -33.90
CA LYS A 152 -0.66 4.39 -33.45
C LYS A 152 0.69 4.43 -32.72
N LYS A 153 1.66 5.17 -33.24
CA LYS A 153 2.95 5.37 -32.56
C LYS A 153 2.75 6.03 -31.19
N GLN A 154 1.87 7.03 -31.11
CA GLN A 154 1.52 7.70 -29.85
C GLN A 154 0.91 6.72 -28.82
N LEU A 155 0.01 5.82 -29.24
CA LEU A 155 -0.56 4.79 -28.35
C LEU A 155 0.49 3.83 -27.81
N VAL A 156 1.46 3.43 -28.64
CA VAL A 156 2.55 2.54 -28.21
C VAL A 156 3.43 3.24 -27.18
N GLU A 157 3.71 4.53 -27.38
CA GLU A 157 4.53 5.32 -26.46
C GLU A 157 3.80 5.61 -25.15
N ASP A 158 2.53 5.96 -25.20
CA ASP A 158 1.64 6.09 -24.03
C ASP A 158 1.58 4.78 -23.23
N TRP A 159 1.35 3.65 -23.91
CA TRP A 159 1.38 2.34 -23.25
C TRP A 159 2.71 2.06 -22.55
N LYS A 160 3.86 2.33 -23.20
CA LYS A 160 5.18 2.14 -22.57
C LYS A 160 5.35 3.02 -21.34
N ASN A 161 5.05 4.30 -21.43
CA ASN A 161 5.25 5.24 -20.32
C ASN A 161 4.36 4.91 -19.10
N VAL A 162 3.14 4.41 -19.34
CA VAL A 162 2.22 4.06 -18.24
C VAL A 162 2.49 2.68 -17.66
N THR A 163 2.76 1.68 -18.52
CA THR A 163 2.82 0.28 -18.08
C THR A 163 4.22 -0.22 -17.72
N GLN A 164 5.27 0.35 -18.31
CA GLN A 164 6.65 -0.08 -18.04
C GLN A 164 7.29 0.77 -16.95
N ALA A 165 8.23 0.17 -16.21
CA ALA A 165 8.98 0.87 -15.17
C ALA A 165 10.07 1.76 -15.80
N PRO A 166 10.29 2.99 -15.29
CA PRO A 166 9.56 3.64 -14.20
C PRO A 166 8.16 4.09 -14.63
N HIS A 167 7.14 3.79 -13.81
CA HIS A 167 5.76 4.14 -14.12
C HIS A 167 5.59 5.65 -14.18
N LYS A 168 5.04 6.13 -15.30
CA LYS A 168 4.71 7.54 -15.48
C LYS A 168 3.21 7.69 -15.72
N LEU A 169 2.67 8.82 -15.30
CA LEU A 169 1.26 9.15 -15.41
C LEU A 169 1.10 10.44 -16.19
N VAL A 170 0.00 10.52 -16.93
CA VAL A 170 -0.39 11.77 -17.60
C VAL A 170 -0.78 12.78 -16.51
N PRO A 171 -0.26 14.01 -16.52
CA PRO A 171 -0.64 15.04 -15.56
C PRO A 171 -2.12 15.43 -15.75
N LEU A 172 -2.88 15.46 -14.66
CA LEU A 172 -4.30 15.82 -14.63
C LEU A 172 -4.51 17.04 -13.71
N PRO A 173 -5.36 18.03 -14.08
CA PRO A 173 -6.22 18.08 -15.26
C PRO A 173 -5.47 18.47 -16.55
N ARG A 174 -5.90 17.94 -17.69
CA ARG A 174 -5.28 18.19 -19.00
C ARG A 174 -5.75 19.49 -19.64
N LYS A 175 -4.82 20.10 -20.39
CA LYS A 175 -5.06 21.24 -21.29
C LYS A 175 -4.37 20.98 -22.65
N PRO A 176 -5.11 20.97 -23.77
CA PRO A 176 -6.58 20.97 -23.83
C PRO A 176 -7.18 19.65 -23.29
N ASN A 177 -8.37 19.72 -22.69
CA ASN A 177 -9.14 18.53 -22.31
C ASN A 177 -10.00 18.00 -23.48
N VAL A 178 -10.60 16.81 -23.33
CA VAL A 178 -11.42 16.20 -24.39
C VAL A 178 -12.56 17.11 -24.86
N SER A 179 -13.27 17.76 -23.92
CA SER A 179 -14.35 18.68 -24.27
C SER A 179 -13.85 19.86 -25.10
N GLN A 180 -12.69 20.43 -24.76
CA GLN A 180 -12.04 21.49 -25.53
C GLN A 180 -11.60 21.01 -26.92
N ILE A 181 -11.00 19.81 -27.02
CA ILE A 181 -10.60 19.22 -28.30
C ILE A 181 -11.80 19.06 -29.23
N ILE A 182 -12.91 18.53 -28.71
CA ILE A 182 -14.15 18.35 -29.48
C ILE A 182 -14.72 19.71 -29.91
N LYS A 183 -14.78 20.69 -29.00
CA LYS A 183 -15.24 22.05 -29.33
C LYS A 183 -14.40 22.70 -30.43
N THR A 184 -13.07 22.62 -30.35
CA THR A 184 -12.17 23.14 -31.40
C THR A 184 -12.42 22.48 -32.75
N TYR A 185 -12.75 21.18 -32.78
CA TYR A 185 -13.12 20.50 -34.01
C TYR A 185 -14.47 20.95 -34.56
N LEU A 186 -15.49 21.12 -33.70
CA LEU A 186 -16.80 21.60 -34.10
C LEU A 186 -16.74 23.04 -34.62
N GLU A 187 -15.96 23.91 -33.99
CA GLU A 187 -15.72 25.28 -34.47
C GLU A 187 -15.04 25.27 -35.85
N PHE A 188 -14.04 24.40 -36.06
CA PHE A 188 -13.40 24.23 -37.37
C PHE A 188 -14.35 23.69 -38.45
N LYS A 189 -15.34 22.88 -38.07
CA LYS A 189 -16.36 22.40 -39.01
C LYS A 189 -17.39 23.48 -39.30
N LYS A 190 -17.82 24.23 -38.28
CA LYS A 190 -18.76 25.34 -38.42
C LYS A 190 -18.22 26.44 -39.33
N SER A 191 -16.92 26.76 -39.23
CA SER A 191 -16.30 27.77 -40.09
C SER A 191 -16.22 27.39 -41.57
N LYS A 192 -16.53 26.13 -41.92
CA LYS A 192 -16.57 25.63 -43.30
C LYS A 192 -17.99 25.52 -43.86
N VAL A 193 -19.02 25.81 -43.06
CA VAL A 193 -20.42 25.80 -43.48
C VAL A 193 -20.75 27.17 -44.08
N HIS A 194 -21.26 27.20 -45.30
CA HIS A 194 -21.78 28.40 -45.93
C HIS A 194 -23.26 28.61 -45.51
N GLU A 195 -23.62 29.82 -45.08
CA GLU A 195 -24.95 30.13 -44.51
C GLU A 195 -26.12 29.89 -45.50
N ASP A 196 -25.85 29.87 -46.80
CA ASP A 196 -26.86 29.72 -47.85
C ASP A 196 -27.19 28.25 -48.21
N GLU A 197 -26.49 27.25 -47.63
CA GLU A 197 -26.67 25.84 -47.96
C GLU A 197 -27.27 25.00 -46.81
N ALA A 198 -28.59 24.80 -46.84
CA ALA A 198 -29.33 23.97 -45.87
C ALA A 198 -28.82 22.51 -45.75
N SER A 199 -28.13 22.00 -46.78
CA SER A 199 -27.51 20.67 -46.77
C SER A 199 -26.29 20.61 -45.85
N GLU A 200 -25.47 21.66 -45.82
CA GLU A 200 -24.25 21.74 -45.00
C GLU A 200 -24.58 21.95 -43.52
N GLU A 201 -25.63 22.72 -43.21
CA GLU A 201 -26.10 22.89 -41.84
C GLU A 201 -26.60 21.56 -41.24
N LYS A 202 -27.31 20.75 -42.05
CA LYS A 202 -27.76 19.42 -41.65
C LYS A 202 -26.57 18.47 -41.42
N GLU A 203 -25.53 18.58 -42.25
CA GLU A 203 -24.29 17.82 -42.06
C GLU A 203 -23.55 18.23 -40.78
N TYR A 204 -23.50 19.52 -40.47
CA TYR A 204 -22.92 20.02 -39.23
C TYR A 204 -23.64 19.48 -37.99
N LYS A 205 -24.98 19.54 -37.95
CA LYS A 205 -25.79 18.98 -36.84
C LYS A 205 -25.55 17.47 -36.67
N ASN A 206 -25.33 16.74 -37.76
CA ASN A 206 -24.98 15.33 -37.70
C ASN A 206 -23.58 15.11 -37.08
N ILE A 207 -22.59 15.92 -37.46
CA ILE A 207 -21.25 15.88 -36.87
C ILE A 207 -21.29 16.22 -35.38
N GLU A 208 -22.04 17.26 -35.01
CA GLU A 208 -22.25 17.69 -33.63
C GLU A 208 -22.80 16.54 -32.78
N GLY A 209 -23.91 15.91 -33.21
CA GLY A 209 -24.49 14.77 -32.50
C GLY A 209 -23.54 13.56 -32.37
N ILE A 210 -22.72 13.28 -33.39
CA ILE A 210 -21.71 12.20 -33.31
C ILE A 210 -20.63 12.57 -32.28
N MET A 211 -20.17 13.81 -32.27
CA MET A 211 -19.13 14.26 -31.34
C MET A 211 -19.63 14.32 -29.88
N GLU A 212 -20.88 14.73 -29.66
CA GLU A 212 -21.55 14.62 -28.36
C GLU A 212 -21.63 13.16 -27.90
N GLY A 213 -21.98 12.26 -28.82
CA GLY A 213 -21.95 10.82 -28.57
C GLY A 213 -20.57 10.30 -28.16
N VAL A 214 -19.51 10.74 -28.85
CA VAL A 214 -18.12 10.40 -28.49
C VAL A 214 -17.77 10.93 -27.10
N GLN A 215 -18.15 12.17 -26.76
CA GLN A 215 -17.89 12.76 -25.44
C GLN A 215 -18.63 12.01 -24.32
N SER A 216 -19.93 11.77 -24.50
CA SER A 216 -20.75 11.01 -23.53
C SER A 216 -20.22 9.59 -23.35
N TYR A 217 -19.81 8.95 -24.44
CA TYR A 217 -19.24 7.61 -24.38
C TYR A 217 -17.90 7.60 -23.65
N PHE A 218 -17.04 8.58 -23.92
CA PHE A 218 -15.78 8.75 -23.20
C PHE A 218 -16.01 8.87 -21.68
N ASP A 219 -16.97 9.70 -21.27
CA ASP A 219 -17.32 9.89 -19.86
C ASP A 219 -17.78 8.59 -19.18
N ARG A 220 -18.51 7.73 -19.89
CA ARG A 220 -18.97 6.43 -19.37
C ARG A 220 -17.91 5.33 -19.43
N ALA A 221 -17.05 5.36 -20.46
CA ALA A 221 -16.10 4.30 -20.75
C ALA A 221 -14.76 4.47 -20.06
N LEU A 222 -14.39 5.69 -19.65
CA LEU A 222 -13.06 5.98 -19.13
C LEU A 222 -12.69 5.06 -17.96
N SER A 223 -13.53 5.05 -16.92
CA SER A 223 -13.30 4.28 -15.71
C SER A 223 -13.43 2.77 -15.91
N SER A 224 -14.09 2.29 -16.97
CA SER A 224 -14.29 0.86 -17.17
C SER A 224 -13.20 0.26 -18.06
N ILE A 225 -12.91 0.87 -19.22
CA ILE A 225 -12.15 0.22 -20.29
C ILE A 225 -10.96 1.02 -20.85
N LEU A 226 -10.79 2.30 -20.50
CA LEU A 226 -9.75 3.15 -21.09
C LEU A 226 -8.53 3.39 -20.20
N LEU A 227 -8.64 3.18 -18.88
CA LEU A 227 -7.53 3.33 -17.93
C LEU A 227 -6.73 2.04 -17.77
N TYR A 228 -5.41 2.15 -17.85
CA TYR A 228 -4.48 1.07 -17.48
C TYR A 228 -4.49 0.86 -15.96
N ARG A 229 -4.01 -0.32 -15.52
CA ARG A 229 -3.97 -0.69 -14.10
C ARG A 229 -3.26 0.36 -13.22
N MET A 230 -2.18 0.95 -13.72
CA MET A 230 -1.38 1.93 -12.96
C MET A 230 -2.09 3.29 -12.79
N GLU A 231 -2.98 3.66 -13.72
CA GLU A 231 -3.73 4.93 -13.67
C GLU A 231 -4.94 4.86 -12.71
N ARG A 232 -5.33 3.65 -12.25
CA ARG A 232 -6.49 3.45 -11.38
C ARG A 232 -6.36 4.19 -10.04
N ARG A 233 -5.14 4.24 -9.47
CA ARG A 233 -4.88 4.98 -8.23
C ARG A 233 -5.09 6.48 -8.43
N GLN A 234 -4.54 7.03 -9.52
CA GLN A 234 -4.71 8.45 -9.87
C GLN A 234 -6.19 8.81 -10.05
N TYR A 235 -6.97 7.95 -10.71
CA TYR A 235 -8.42 8.13 -10.87
C TYR A 235 -9.17 8.16 -9.53
N GLN A 236 -8.87 7.22 -8.62
CA GLN A 236 -9.52 7.15 -7.30
C GLN A 236 -9.19 8.39 -6.45
N GLU A 237 -7.93 8.81 -6.43
CA GLU A 237 -7.50 10.02 -5.70
C GLU A 237 -8.18 11.27 -6.26
N LEU A 238 -8.32 11.39 -7.58
CA LEU A 238 -9.04 12.49 -8.22
C LEU A 238 -10.51 12.52 -7.82
N ARG A 239 -11.18 11.36 -7.83
CA ARG A 239 -12.58 11.24 -7.41
C ARG A 239 -12.80 11.56 -5.93
N GLN A 240 -11.83 11.27 -5.07
CA GLN A 240 -11.90 11.60 -3.64
C GLN A 240 -11.68 13.09 -3.36
N LYS A 241 -10.79 13.75 -4.13
CA LYS A 241 -10.45 15.16 -3.95
C LYS A 241 -11.49 16.12 -4.51
N GLN A 242 -12.26 15.70 -5.52
CA GLN A 242 -13.31 16.52 -6.12
C GLN A 242 -14.63 16.36 -5.35
N ALA A 243 -15.10 17.46 -4.76
CA ALA A 243 -16.42 17.55 -4.12
C ALA A 243 -17.58 17.66 -5.13
N GLU A 244 -17.28 18.03 -6.38
CA GLU A 244 -18.25 18.23 -7.46
C GLU A 244 -17.96 17.25 -8.60
N GLU A 245 -18.98 16.54 -9.09
CA GLU A 245 -18.86 15.52 -10.14
C GLU A 245 -18.63 16.17 -11.51
N LEU A 246 -17.40 16.66 -11.76
CA LEU A 246 -17.04 17.12 -13.10
C LEU A 246 -17.04 15.94 -14.09
N PRO A 247 -17.52 16.16 -15.34
CA PRO A 247 -17.36 15.19 -16.43
C PRO A 247 -15.89 14.86 -16.68
N LEU A 248 -15.60 13.59 -16.94
CA LEU A 248 -14.23 13.11 -17.13
C LEU A 248 -13.59 13.69 -18.40
N SER A 249 -14.41 14.04 -19.38
CA SER A 249 -14.08 14.77 -20.61
C SER A 249 -13.54 16.17 -20.36
N GLN A 250 -13.75 16.75 -19.17
CA GLN A 250 -13.16 18.02 -18.77
C GLN A 250 -11.82 17.87 -18.02
N ILE A 251 -11.48 16.65 -17.59
CA ILE A 251 -10.29 16.36 -16.80
C ILE A 251 -9.20 15.72 -17.66
N TYR A 252 -9.58 14.78 -18.52
CA TYR A 252 -8.66 13.98 -19.33
C TYR A 252 -8.41 14.62 -20.71
N GLY A 253 -7.32 14.20 -21.37
CA GLY A 253 -6.82 14.80 -22.60
C GLY A 253 -6.84 13.86 -23.81
N ALA A 254 -6.05 14.23 -24.83
CA ALA A 254 -5.97 13.52 -26.10
C ALA A 254 -5.46 12.08 -25.96
N GLU A 255 -4.57 11.81 -24.99
CA GLU A 255 -3.97 10.51 -24.71
C GLU A 255 -5.04 9.44 -24.45
N HIS A 256 -5.97 9.74 -23.55
CA HIS A 256 -7.05 8.83 -23.20
C HIS A 256 -8.13 8.80 -24.29
N LEU A 257 -8.36 9.92 -24.97
CA LEU A 257 -9.33 10.01 -26.06
C LEU A 257 -8.98 9.06 -27.21
N ILE A 258 -7.72 9.00 -27.64
CA ILE A 258 -7.32 8.09 -28.74
C ILE A 258 -7.45 6.60 -28.36
N ARG A 259 -7.37 6.25 -27.07
CA ARG A 259 -7.64 4.87 -26.60
C ARG A 259 -9.09 4.47 -26.86
N LEU A 260 -10.04 5.41 -26.83
CA LEU A 260 -11.43 5.14 -27.15
C LEU A 260 -11.60 4.67 -28.60
N PHE A 261 -10.89 5.29 -29.56
CA PHE A 261 -10.97 4.93 -30.98
C PHE A 261 -10.43 3.52 -31.30
N VAL A 262 -9.62 2.94 -30.41
CA VAL A 262 -9.22 1.51 -30.49
C VAL A 262 -10.38 0.59 -30.12
N ARG A 263 -11.25 1.02 -29.20
CA ARG A 263 -12.36 0.23 -28.65
C ARG A 263 -13.67 0.42 -29.40
N LEU A 264 -13.90 1.61 -29.99
CA LEU A 264 -15.13 1.95 -30.71
C LEU A 264 -15.58 0.91 -31.77
N PRO A 265 -14.70 0.30 -32.59
CA PRO A 265 -15.15 -0.68 -33.59
C PRO A 265 -15.86 -1.89 -32.97
N VAL A 266 -15.36 -2.40 -31.84
CA VAL A 266 -15.97 -3.53 -31.13
C VAL A 266 -17.32 -3.14 -30.53
N LEU A 267 -17.44 -1.90 -30.07
CA LEU A 267 -18.63 -1.38 -29.40
C LEU A 267 -19.74 -0.98 -30.38
N LEU A 268 -19.36 -0.49 -31.56
CA LEU A 268 -20.30 -0.17 -32.63
C LEU A 268 -20.80 -1.45 -33.32
N ALA A 269 -20.00 -2.53 -33.32
CA ALA A 269 -20.41 -3.81 -33.90
C ALA A 269 -21.58 -4.47 -33.15
N SER A 270 -21.73 -4.20 -31.85
CA SER A 270 -22.83 -4.73 -31.03
C SER A 270 -24.11 -3.88 -31.06
N SER A 271 -24.11 -2.77 -31.79
CA SER A 271 -25.25 -1.84 -31.87
C SER A 271 -26.18 -2.14 -33.05
N ASN A 272 -27.49 -1.92 -32.87
CA ASN A 272 -28.50 -2.14 -33.92
C ASN A 272 -28.57 -0.97 -34.93
N ILE A 273 -27.42 -0.53 -35.44
CA ILE A 273 -27.31 0.60 -36.39
C ILE A 273 -27.38 0.07 -37.83
N SER A 274 -28.02 0.86 -38.71
CA SER A 274 -28.09 0.52 -40.13
C SER A 274 -26.70 0.62 -40.79
N PRO A 275 -26.37 -0.23 -41.80
CA PRO A 275 -25.06 -0.18 -42.46
C PRO A 275 -24.71 1.19 -43.08
N ARG A 276 -25.73 1.94 -43.53
CA ARG A 276 -25.56 3.26 -44.14
C ARG A 276 -25.17 4.32 -43.11
N GLU A 277 -25.86 4.38 -41.97
CA GLU A 277 -25.54 5.29 -40.87
C GLU A 277 -24.18 4.95 -40.27
N LEU A 278 -23.87 3.66 -40.16
CA LEU A 278 -22.59 3.19 -39.66
C LEU A 278 -21.41 3.67 -40.51
N HIS A 279 -21.56 3.64 -41.84
CA HIS A 279 -20.55 4.16 -42.75
C HIS A 279 -20.38 5.68 -42.62
N GLN A 280 -21.47 6.43 -42.41
CA GLN A 280 -21.41 7.87 -42.16
C GLN A 280 -20.67 8.19 -40.85
N ILE A 281 -21.00 7.48 -39.76
CA ILE A 281 -20.31 7.62 -38.47
C ILE A 281 -18.83 7.32 -38.65
N GLN A 282 -18.48 6.20 -39.30
CA GLN A 282 -17.08 5.83 -39.56
C GLN A 282 -16.32 6.91 -40.34
N ALA A 283 -16.93 7.52 -41.36
CA ALA A 283 -16.31 8.61 -42.12
C ALA A 283 -16.03 9.84 -41.25
N ARG A 284 -16.96 10.22 -40.36
CA ARG A 284 -16.77 11.36 -39.44
C ARG A 284 -15.73 11.09 -38.38
N LEU A 285 -15.72 9.88 -37.81
CA LEU A 285 -14.70 9.46 -36.84
C LEU A 285 -13.29 9.46 -37.46
N ASN A 286 -13.16 8.99 -38.71
CA ASN A 286 -11.88 9.03 -39.44
C ASN A 286 -11.43 10.46 -39.74
N ASP A 287 -12.35 11.37 -40.08
CA ASP A 287 -12.04 12.78 -40.28
C ASP A 287 -11.58 13.46 -38.98
N PHE A 288 -12.24 13.18 -37.86
CA PHE A 288 -11.83 13.66 -36.55
C PHE A 288 -10.44 13.12 -36.15
N LEU A 289 -10.14 11.85 -36.41
CA LEU A 289 -8.79 11.29 -36.19
C LEU A 289 -7.73 11.99 -37.04
N LYS A 290 -8.03 12.36 -38.28
CA LYS A 290 -7.13 13.18 -39.12
C LYS A 290 -6.94 14.59 -38.53
N PHE A 291 -7.97 15.16 -37.94
CA PHE A 291 -7.87 16.46 -37.26
C PHE A 291 -6.98 16.39 -36.00
N ILE A 292 -7.13 15.33 -35.19
CA ILE A 292 -6.23 15.06 -34.05
C ILE A 292 -4.79 14.87 -34.54
N GLN A 293 -4.58 14.13 -35.64
CA GLN A 293 -3.26 13.94 -36.21
C GLN A 293 -2.59 15.27 -36.63
N LYS A 294 -3.34 16.21 -37.21
CA LYS A 294 -2.80 17.51 -37.61
C LYS A 294 -2.39 18.39 -36.43
N ASN A 295 -3.07 18.24 -35.30
CA ASN A 295 -2.83 19.03 -34.08
C ASN A 295 -2.03 18.27 -33.01
N SER A 296 -1.42 17.13 -33.35
CA SER A 296 -0.82 16.23 -32.37
C SER A 296 0.28 16.89 -31.54
N ALA A 297 1.06 17.80 -32.13
CA ALA A 297 2.14 18.50 -31.43
C ALA A 297 1.64 19.38 -30.26
N ALA A 298 0.42 19.92 -30.37
CA ALA A 298 -0.15 20.79 -29.35
C ALA A 298 -1.00 20.03 -28.32
N TRP A 299 -1.55 18.86 -28.68
CA TRP A 299 -2.55 18.17 -27.86
C TRP A 299 -2.00 17.03 -27.01
N PHE A 300 -0.90 16.41 -27.43
CA PHE A 300 -0.25 15.35 -26.67
C PHE A 300 0.86 15.90 -25.78
N VAL A 301 0.96 15.34 -24.58
CA VAL A 301 2.00 15.66 -23.60
C VAL A 301 3.37 15.15 -24.04
N THR A 302 4.39 15.99 -23.88
CA THR A 302 5.80 15.65 -24.08
C THR A 302 6.41 14.94 -22.87
N GLU A 303 6.01 15.29 -21.64
CA GLU A 303 6.57 14.75 -20.40
C GLU A 303 5.50 14.23 -19.44
N TYR A 304 5.56 12.93 -19.11
CA TYR A 304 4.69 12.29 -18.13
C TYR A 304 5.31 12.45 -16.73
N GLU A 305 4.47 12.63 -15.72
CA GLU A 305 4.91 12.73 -14.33
C GLU A 305 5.28 11.34 -13.79
N ALA A 306 6.38 11.23 -13.06
CA ALA A 306 6.70 9.99 -12.36
C ALA A 306 5.57 9.69 -11.35
N ALA A 307 5.04 8.46 -11.35
CA ALA A 307 4.06 8.05 -10.36
C ALA A 307 4.69 8.20 -8.97
N SER A 308 4.25 9.19 -8.20
CA SER A 308 4.92 9.54 -6.96
C SER A 308 4.82 8.40 -5.95
N ASP A 309 5.98 7.83 -5.66
CA ASP A 309 6.21 6.93 -4.56
C ASP A 309 6.51 7.77 -3.31
N ASN A 310 5.48 8.50 -2.83
CA ASN A 310 5.57 9.38 -1.66
C ASN A 310 5.99 8.63 -0.38
N TRP A 311 6.04 7.30 -0.38
CA TRP A 311 6.48 6.49 0.75
C TRP A 311 7.92 6.81 1.17
N GLN A 312 8.81 7.19 0.23
CA GLN A 312 10.17 7.58 0.56
C GLN A 312 10.20 8.88 1.38
N ALA A 313 9.41 9.88 0.98
CA ALA A 313 9.26 11.12 1.73
C ALA A 313 8.65 10.88 3.13
N TRP A 314 7.65 10.00 3.22
CA TRP A 314 7.05 9.61 4.51
C TRP A 314 8.05 8.89 5.43
N ILE A 315 8.88 7.99 4.90
CA ILE A 315 9.92 7.31 5.68
C ILE A 315 10.97 8.30 6.16
N LEU A 316 11.43 9.21 5.29
CA LEU A 316 12.39 10.24 5.67
C LEU A 316 11.80 11.18 6.73
N ALA A 317 10.55 11.60 6.58
CA ALA A 317 9.86 12.43 7.57
C ALA A 317 9.68 11.70 8.92
N ALA A 318 9.30 10.43 8.90
CA ALA A 318 9.21 9.60 10.10
C ALA A 318 10.58 9.46 10.78
N GLY A 319 11.63 9.18 10.01
CA GLY A 319 13.00 9.10 10.52
C GLY A 319 13.49 10.40 11.15
N MET A 320 13.25 11.54 10.50
CA MET A 320 13.57 12.88 11.03
C MET A 320 12.81 13.19 12.31
N LEU A 321 11.51 12.87 12.38
CA LEU A 321 10.69 13.06 13.57
C LEU A 321 11.20 12.21 14.75
N TYR A 322 11.59 10.95 14.49
CA TYR A 322 12.18 10.08 15.50
C TYR A 322 13.55 10.60 15.99
N ALA A 323 14.40 11.12 15.10
CA ALA A 323 15.67 11.73 15.47
C ALA A 323 15.48 12.97 16.35
N ALA A 324 14.57 13.87 15.98
CA ALA A 324 14.23 15.05 16.78
C ALA A 324 13.70 14.68 18.17
N PHE A 325 12.92 13.60 18.27
CA PHE A 325 12.45 13.06 19.54
C PHE A 325 13.61 12.54 20.42
N GLN A 326 14.53 11.77 19.85
CA GLN A 326 15.70 11.26 20.57
C GLN A 326 16.65 12.38 21.04
N LEU A 327 16.77 13.46 20.26
CA LEU A 327 17.58 14.64 20.57
C LEU A 327 16.90 15.65 21.50
N HIS A 328 15.71 15.35 22.01
CA HIS A 328 14.95 16.22 22.92
C HIS A 328 14.57 17.59 22.34
N TYR A 329 14.43 17.70 21.01
CA TYR A 329 14.04 18.97 20.35
C TYR A 329 12.52 19.17 20.24
N LEU A 330 11.72 18.19 20.63
CA LEU A 330 10.26 18.29 20.54
C LEU A 330 9.65 18.89 21.83
N PRO A 331 8.63 19.75 21.71
CA PRO A 331 7.85 20.23 22.85
C PRO A 331 7.11 19.06 23.52
N GLU A 332 6.82 19.19 24.82
CA GLU A 332 6.34 18.08 25.65
C GLU A 332 5.06 17.40 25.13
N GLY A 333 4.10 18.18 24.61
CA GLY A 333 2.87 17.66 24.02
C GLY A 333 3.12 16.78 22.79
N LEU A 334 4.02 17.20 21.91
CA LEU A 334 4.38 16.44 20.72
C LEU A 334 5.24 15.22 21.07
N ALA A 335 6.16 15.36 22.04
CA ALA A 335 6.96 14.26 22.56
C ALA A 335 6.08 13.13 23.14
N LYS A 336 4.98 13.46 23.83
CA LYS A 336 3.99 12.48 24.32
C LYS A 336 3.39 11.64 23.20
N VAL A 337 2.94 12.29 22.11
CA VAL A 337 2.34 11.61 20.96
C VAL A 337 3.38 10.73 20.26
N VAL A 338 4.56 11.28 19.99
CA VAL A 338 5.65 10.56 19.32
C VAL A 338 6.11 9.36 20.16
N ALA A 339 6.24 9.51 21.48
CA ALA A 339 6.61 8.40 22.37
C ALA A 339 5.63 7.22 22.27
N ARG A 340 4.32 7.49 22.20
CA ARG A 340 3.27 6.48 22.03
C ARG A 340 3.33 5.79 20.67
N VAL A 341 3.46 6.56 19.59
CA VAL A 341 3.55 6.02 18.22
C VAL A 341 4.77 5.14 18.04
N TYR A 342 5.93 5.58 18.54
CA TYR A 342 7.20 4.86 18.37
C TYR A 342 7.46 3.79 19.42
N PHE A 343 6.64 3.63 20.47
CA PHE A 343 6.89 2.64 21.52
C PHE A 343 6.98 1.21 20.98
N TYR A 344 5.96 0.73 20.28
CA TYR A 344 5.94 -0.63 19.73
C TYR A 344 6.94 -0.84 18.59
N PRO A 345 7.07 0.07 17.59
CA PRO A 345 8.07 -0.07 16.54
C PRO A 345 9.51 -0.16 17.05
N THR A 346 9.83 0.56 18.13
CA THR A 346 11.20 0.60 18.70
C THR A 346 11.42 -0.40 19.84
N TRP A 347 10.37 -1.11 20.26
CA TRP A 347 10.50 -2.09 21.33
C TRP A 347 11.45 -3.25 20.99
N PRO A 348 11.45 -3.86 19.78
CA PRO A 348 12.38 -4.93 19.44
C PRO A 348 13.85 -4.52 19.63
N LEU A 349 14.20 -3.28 19.26
CA LEU A 349 15.54 -2.70 19.48
C LEU A 349 15.84 -2.58 20.98
N THR A 350 14.87 -2.12 21.77
CA THR A 350 14.99 -2.00 23.22
C THR A 350 15.18 -3.38 23.87
N TYR A 351 14.42 -4.38 23.43
CA TYR A 351 14.53 -5.75 23.90
C TYR A 351 15.89 -6.36 23.55
N LEU A 352 16.37 -6.21 22.31
CA LEU A 352 17.69 -6.71 21.89
C LEU A 352 18.82 -6.10 22.71
N SER A 353 18.77 -4.78 22.94
CA SER A 353 19.74 -4.06 23.78
C SER A 353 19.73 -4.53 25.23
N ARG A 354 18.59 -5.03 25.74
CA ARG A 354 18.41 -5.41 27.15
C ARG A 354 18.24 -6.91 27.39
N ARG A 355 18.37 -7.74 26.36
CA ARG A 355 18.13 -9.20 26.43
C ARG A 355 18.94 -9.89 27.53
N LYS A 356 20.20 -9.48 27.72
CA LYS A 356 21.10 -10.08 28.74
C LYS A 356 20.79 -9.61 30.18
N ASN A 357 20.19 -8.44 30.36
CA ASN A 357 19.93 -7.83 31.67
C ASN A 357 18.60 -7.06 31.64
N TYR A 358 17.49 -7.78 31.53
CA TYR A 358 16.16 -7.19 31.38
C TYR A 358 15.62 -6.59 32.70
N TRP A 359 15.90 -7.28 33.80
CA TRP A 359 15.65 -6.86 35.18
C TRP A 359 16.90 -7.07 36.03
N THR A 360 17.14 -6.14 36.94
CA THR A 360 18.31 -6.10 37.81
C THR A 360 17.85 -5.99 39.25
N LEU A 361 18.39 -6.83 40.14
CA LEU A 361 18.09 -6.76 41.57
C LEU A 361 18.88 -5.63 42.21
N VAL A 362 18.21 -4.52 42.51
CA VAL A 362 18.83 -3.33 43.13
C VAL A 362 19.09 -3.60 44.61
N ASP A 363 18.10 -4.15 45.31
CA ASP A 363 18.26 -4.65 46.68
C ASP A 363 17.35 -5.86 46.93
N SER A 364 17.22 -6.31 48.17
CA SER A 364 16.40 -7.47 48.53
C SER A 364 14.91 -7.32 48.17
N HIS A 365 14.43 -6.09 47.97
CA HIS A 365 13.01 -5.75 47.79
C HIS A 365 12.70 -5.11 46.42
N VAL A 366 13.68 -4.46 45.76
CA VAL A 366 13.48 -3.69 44.53
C VAL A 366 14.20 -4.31 43.34
N LEU A 367 13.43 -4.59 42.29
CA LEU A 367 13.94 -4.94 40.97
C LEU A 367 13.75 -3.75 40.02
N LEU A 368 14.77 -3.44 39.21
CA LEU A 368 14.76 -2.37 38.22
C LEU A 368 14.86 -2.95 36.81
N GLY A 369 14.04 -2.52 35.85
CA GLY A 369 14.14 -3.05 34.50
C GLY A 369 13.35 -2.33 33.40
N ALA A 370 13.22 -3.02 32.26
CA ALA A 370 12.53 -2.57 31.06
C ALA A 370 11.03 -2.97 31.04
N ALA A 371 10.23 -2.35 30.18
CA ALA A 371 8.77 -2.52 30.18
C ALA A 371 8.32 -3.96 29.86
N PRO A 372 7.65 -4.67 30.77
CA PRO A 372 7.23 -6.06 30.56
C PRO A 372 6.12 -6.13 29.52
N MET A 373 6.20 -7.09 28.60
CA MET A 373 5.27 -7.21 27.48
C MET A 373 4.30 -8.35 27.66
N SER A 374 3.02 -8.11 27.32
CA SER A 374 1.95 -9.11 27.49
C SER A 374 2.14 -10.38 26.67
N PHE A 375 2.82 -10.29 25.51
CA PHE A 375 3.06 -11.43 24.61
C PHE A 375 4.34 -12.20 24.94
N MET A 376 5.10 -11.79 25.96
CA MET A 376 6.27 -12.50 26.47
C MET A 376 6.02 -13.01 27.89
N PRO A 377 6.73 -14.05 28.35
CA PRO A 377 6.59 -14.60 29.71
C PRO A 377 7.23 -13.71 30.80
N HIS A 378 7.23 -12.39 30.61
CA HIS A 378 7.86 -11.44 31.53
C HIS A 378 7.12 -11.37 32.87
N VAL A 379 5.78 -11.36 32.86
CA VAL A 379 4.99 -11.30 34.10
C VAL A 379 5.25 -12.55 34.95
N ASP A 380 5.22 -13.74 34.36
CA ASP A 380 5.46 -14.99 35.09
C ASP A 380 6.90 -15.07 35.61
N ALA A 381 7.88 -14.54 34.86
CA ALA A 381 9.26 -14.40 35.31
C ALA A 381 9.42 -13.44 36.49
N LEU A 382 8.62 -12.37 36.58
CA LEU A 382 8.59 -11.45 37.73
C LEU A 382 7.94 -12.11 38.95
N VAL A 383 6.81 -12.79 38.75
CA VAL A 383 6.10 -13.54 39.82
C VAL A 383 7.01 -14.58 40.46
N SER A 384 7.75 -15.33 39.64
CA SER A 384 8.72 -16.35 40.08
C SER A 384 9.88 -15.75 40.89
N ARG A 385 10.15 -14.46 40.76
CA ARG A 385 11.15 -13.71 41.52
C ARG A 385 10.59 -13.08 42.80
N GLY A 386 9.34 -13.35 43.14
CA GLY A 386 8.68 -12.81 44.33
C GLY A 386 8.08 -11.41 44.15
N VAL A 387 7.96 -10.93 42.90
CA VAL A 387 7.33 -9.63 42.63
C VAL A 387 5.82 -9.75 42.77
N ARG A 388 5.22 -8.88 43.58
CA ARG A 388 3.76 -8.68 43.69
C ARG A 388 3.34 -7.21 43.58
N ALA A 389 4.31 -6.32 43.39
CA ALA A 389 4.06 -4.90 43.18
C ALA A 389 4.86 -4.38 41.98
N VAL A 390 4.27 -3.49 41.18
CA VAL A 390 4.91 -2.89 40.00
C VAL A 390 4.74 -1.37 40.02
N VAL A 391 5.82 -0.62 39.80
CA VAL A 391 5.80 0.82 39.54
C VAL A 391 6.09 1.02 38.05
N ASN A 392 5.09 1.50 37.31
CA ASN A 392 5.18 1.77 35.89
C ASN A 392 5.29 3.28 35.64
N LEU A 393 6.41 3.73 35.08
CA LEU A 393 6.64 5.15 34.74
C LEU A 393 6.37 5.52 33.28
N CYS A 394 5.84 4.59 32.47
CA CYS A 394 5.54 4.83 31.07
C CYS A 394 4.22 5.60 30.91
N ASP A 395 4.28 6.81 30.36
CA ASP A 395 3.10 7.44 29.75
C ASP A 395 2.65 6.65 28.52
N GLU A 396 3.61 6.18 27.73
CA GLU A 396 3.40 5.54 26.44
C GLU A 396 2.80 4.14 26.52
N TYR A 397 2.88 3.48 27.68
CA TYR A 397 2.49 2.08 27.85
C TYR A 397 1.91 1.81 29.24
N ALA A 398 0.68 1.29 29.30
CA ALA A 398 -0.02 1.02 30.55
C ALA A 398 0.47 -0.23 31.30
N GLY A 399 1.17 -1.14 30.62
CA GLY A 399 1.54 -2.45 31.17
C GLY A 399 0.53 -3.56 30.81
N PRO A 400 0.88 -4.83 31.05
CA PRO A 400 -0.01 -5.98 30.85
C PRO A 400 -1.01 -6.12 32.01
N GLU A 401 -1.93 -5.16 32.15
CA GLU A 401 -2.84 -5.05 33.31
C GLU A 401 -3.71 -6.31 33.56
N LYS A 402 -4.16 -6.97 32.49
CA LYS A 402 -4.95 -8.22 32.60
C LYS A 402 -4.14 -9.34 33.26
N GLN A 403 -2.85 -9.48 32.90
CA GLN A 403 -1.97 -10.48 33.49
C GLN A 403 -1.61 -10.12 34.93
N TYR A 404 -1.39 -8.83 35.23
CA TYR A 404 -1.17 -8.37 36.59
C TYR A 404 -2.35 -8.70 37.51
N ARG A 405 -3.58 -8.43 37.07
CA ARG A 405 -4.79 -8.81 37.83
C ARG A 405 -4.86 -10.31 38.10
N ARG A 406 -4.57 -11.13 37.08
CA ARG A 406 -4.57 -12.60 37.21
C ARG A 406 -3.52 -13.12 38.20
N GLN A 407 -2.35 -12.48 38.26
CA GLN A 407 -1.23 -12.87 39.12
C GLN A 407 -1.22 -12.12 40.47
N HIS A 408 -2.30 -11.40 40.80
CA HIS A 408 -2.42 -10.57 42.01
C HIS A 408 -1.27 -9.57 42.19
N ILE A 409 -0.80 -8.98 41.08
CA ILE A 409 0.21 -7.93 41.09
C ILE A 409 -0.47 -6.56 41.19
N GLN A 410 -0.11 -5.77 42.20
CA GLN A 410 -0.57 -4.39 42.34
C GLN A 410 0.31 -3.45 41.53
N GLN A 411 -0.25 -2.73 40.57
CA GLN A 411 0.46 -1.71 39.79
C GLN A 411 0.17 -0.30 40.30
N LEU A 412 1.21 0.49 40.52
CA LEU A 412 1.16 1.95 40.60
C LEU A 412 1.70 2.53 39.28
N ARG A 413 0.84 3.22 38.51
CA ARG A 413 1.24 3.89 37.28
C ARG A 413 1.42 5.39 37.52
N LEU A 414 2.61 5.90 37.22
CA LEU A 414 2.97 7.31 37.34
C LEU A 414 3.45 7.76 35.96
N PRO A 415 2.54 8.20 35.08
CA PRO A 415 2.86 8.46 33.68
C PRO A 415 3.87 9.61 33.57
N THR A 416 5.06 9.29 33.11
CA THR A 416 6.12 10.25 32.81
C THR A 416 6.47 10.11 31.34
N VAL A 417 6.55 11.21 30.60
CA VAL A 417 6.93 11.19 29.18
C VAL A 417 8.32 10.57 29.03
N ASP A 418 8.52 9.76 28.00
CA ASP A 418 9.85 9.21 27.73
C ASP A 418 10.87 10.35 27.59
N HIS A 419 12.10 10.08 28.00
CA HIS A 419 13.19 11.05 28.06
C HIS A 419 13.09 12.18 29.11
N CYS A 420 11.91 12.48 29.65
CA CYS A 420 11.69 13.43 30.74
C CYS A 420 11.95 12.81 32.13
N GLU A 421 12.22 13.66 33.13
CA GLU A 421 12.34 13.22 34.52
C GLU A 421 10.96 13.12 35.22
N PRO A 422 10.79 12.20 36.18
CA PRO A 422 9.57 12.14 36.97
C PRO A 422 9.45 13.36 37.89
N SER A 423 8.22 13.87 38.06
CA SER A 423 7.93 14.94 39.03
C SER A 423 8.27 14.52 40.47
N LEU A 424 8.55 15.50 41.34
CA LEU A 424 8.76 15.26 42.77
C LEU A 424 7.61 14.45 43.40
N ALA A 425 6.36 14.81 43.14
CA ALA A 425 5.19 14.10 43.65
C ALA A 425 5.15 12.63 43.19
N ALA A 426 5.57 12.35 41.94
CA ALA A 426 5.67 10.98 41.44
C ALA A 426 6.80 10.20 42.12
N LEU A 427 7.97 10.83 42.35
CA LEU A 427 9.07 10.20 43.10
C LEU A 427 8.64 9.84 44.53
N GLU A 428 7.96 10.76 45.21
CA GLU A 428 7.41 10.56 46.56
C GLU A 428 6.39 9.42 46.60
N ALA A 429 5.42 9.43 45.70
CA ALA A 429 4.41 8.38 45.59
C ALA A 429 5.04 7.00 45.30
N ALA A 430 6.04 6.96 44.41
CA ALA A 430 6.75 5.72 44.08
C ALA A 430 7.52 5.17 45.30
N VAL A 431 8.27 6.00 46.00
CA VAL A 431 9.05 5.58 47.19
C VAL A 431 8.13 5.18 48.33
N ALA A 432 7.03 5.92 48.57
CA ALA A 432 6.03 5.56 49.56
C ALA A 432 5.40 4.19 49.25
N PHE A 433 5.03 3.96 47.99
CA PHE A 433 4.49 2.68 47.55
C PHE A 433 5.48 1.54 47.75
N ILE A 434 6.75 1.70 47.34
CA ILE A 434 7.79 0.67 47.57
C ILE A 434 7.94 0.38 49.07
N ARG A 435 7.91 1.41 49.93
CA ARG A 435 7.99 1.25 51.38
C ARG A 435 6.83 0.42 51.95
N THR A 436 5.60 0.70 51.54
CA THR A 436 4.41 -0.08 51.95
C THR A 436 4.51 -1.53 51.50
N GLN A 437 4.99 -1.79 50.28
CA GLN A 437 5.13 -3.16 49.77
C GLN A 437 6.28 -3.92 50.48
N LYS A 438 7.37 -3.22 50.83
CA LYS A 438 8.44 -3.76 51.66
C LYS A 438 7.92 -4.22 53.03
N GLN A 439 7.06 -3.43 53.69
CA GLN A 439 6.45 -3.82 54.98
C GLN A 439 5.58 -5.08 54.86
N ARG A 440 5.00 -5.33 53.68
CA ARG A 440 4.22 -6.55 53.37
C ARG A 440 5.11 -7.74 53.00
N GLY A 441 6.44 -7.60 53.00
CA GLY A 441 7.38 -8.66 52.64
C GLY A 441 7.39 -9.03 51.16
N VAL A 442 6.82 -8.20 50.28
CA VAL A 442 6.79 -8.46 48.84
C VAL A 442 7.78 -7.60 48.06
N ARG A 443 8.26 -8.12 46.92
CA ARG A 443 9.18 -7.36 46.06
C ARG A 443 8.41 -6.45 45.11
N THR A 444 8.99 -5.28 44.86
CA THR A 444 8.49 -4.27 43.93
C THR A 444 9.36 -4.20 42.69
N TYR A 445 8.75 -4.24 41.51
CA TYR A 445 9.42 -4.05 40.24
C TYR A 445 9.18 -2.65 39.69
N VAL A 446 10.25 -1.90 39.45
CA VAL A 446 10.20 -0.52 38.95
C VAL A 446 10.70 -0.52 37.51
N HIS A 447 9.87 -0.03 36.58
CA HIS A 447 10.24 0.01 35.16
C HIS A 447 9.83 1.30 34.44
N CYS A 448 10.54 1.56 33.34
CA CYS A 448 10.14 2.48 32.28
C CYS A 448 10.32 1.74 30.94
N LYS A 449 10.54 2.42 29.82
CA LYS A 449 10.78 1.76 28.53
C LYS A 449 12.03 0.86 28.55
N GLY A 450 13.21 1.45 28.80
CA GLY A 450 14.50 0.74 28.81
C GLY A 450 15.10 0.48 30.19
N GLY A 451 14.51 1.05 31.24
CA GLY A 451 14.97 0.86 32.62
C GLY A 451 16.25 1.64 32.98
N THR A 452 16.50 2.80 32.37
CA THR A 452 17.77 3.56 32.54
C THR A 452 17.63 5.00 33.00
N GLY A 453 16.49 5.63 32.73
CA GLY A 453 16.21 7.03 33.07
C GLY A 453 15.20 7.13 34.19
N ARG A 454 13.93 7.35 33.82
CA ARG A 454 12.78 7.50 34.73
C ARG A 454 12.77 6.51 35.90
N SER A 455 12.84 5.21 35.63
CA SER A 455 12.76 4.18 36.69
C SER A 455 14.03 4.08 37.53
N ALA A 456 15.19 4.41 36.94
CA ALA A 456 16.45 4.48 37.66
C ALA A 456 16.48 5.68 38.63
N ALA A 457 15.82 6.80 38.28
CA ALA A 457 15.64 7.93 39.19
C ALA A 457 14.84 7.54 40.45
N VAL A 458 13.74 6.77 40.28
CA VAL A 458 12.99 6.21 41.42
C VAL A 458 13.85 5.26 42.25
N ALA A 459 14.64 4.38 41.60
CA ALA A 459 15.53 3.46 42.31
C ALA A 459 16.62 4.21 43.10
N LEU A 460 17.15 5.32 42.56
CA LEU A 460 18.12 6.19 43.23
C LEU A 460 17.47 6.83 44.47
N CYS A 461 16.29 7.44 44.31
CA CYS A 461 15.54 8.03 45.42
C CYS A 461 15.22 7.00 46.52
N TRP A 462 14.87 5.77 46.14
CA TRP A 462 14.67 4.67 47.08
C TRP A 462 15.94 4.32 47.87
N LEU A 463 17.10 4.23 47.22
CA LEU A 463 18.37 3.93 47.88
C LEU A 463 18.75 5.01 48.89
N VAL A 464 18.60 6.28 48.53
CA VAL A 464 18.80 7.41 49.45
C VAL A 464 17.85 7.30 50.65
N ALA A 465 16.56 7.08 50.40
CA ALA A 465 15.54 7.05 51.45
C ALA A 465 15.63 5.81 52.37
N ASN A 466 16.08 4.66 51.87
CA ASN A 466 16.07 3.40 52.60
C ASN A 466 17.44 3.01 53.17
N ARG A 467 18.55 3.47 52.59
CA ARG A 467 19.92 3.15 53.02
C ARG A 467 20.70 4.36 53.54
N GLY A 468 20.15 5.57 53.44
CA GLY A 468 20.86 6.78 53.84
C GLY A 468 22.07 7.12 52.96
N MET A 469 22.15 6.56 51.75
CA MET A 469 23.22 6.85 50.80
C MET A 469 23.15 8.30 50.31
N THR A 470 24.29 8.89 49.96
CA THR A 470 24.29 10.15 49.22
C THR A 470 23.78 9.92 47.78
N PRO A 471 23.24 10.95 47.10
CA PRO A 471 22.78 10.79 45.70
C PRO A 471 23.87 10.26 44.76
N ARG A 472 25.14 10.60 45.05
CA ARG A 472 26.28 10.15 44.25
C ARG A 472 26.63 8.68 44.52
N GLU A 473 26.67 8.27 45.79
CA GLU A 473 26.84 6.85 46.14
C GLU A 473 25.73 5.98 45.56
N ALA A 474 24.48 6.46 45.60
CA ALA A 474 23.35 5.75 45.02
C ALA A 474 23.47 5.62 43.48
N GLN A 475 23.99 6.66 42.80
CA GLN A 475 24.29 6.61 41.37
C GLN A 475 25.38 5.58 41.04
N ASP A 476 26.47 5.57 41.80
CA ASP A 476 27.59 4.64 41.59
C ASP A 476 27.15 3.19 41.84
N TYR A 477 26.40 2.95 42.92
CA TYR A 477 25.80 1.65 43.23
C TYR A 477 24.87 1.14 42.12
N LEU A 478 24.06 2.03 41.51
CA LEU A 478 23.22 1.65 40.38
C LEU A 478 24.04 1.35 39.13
N ASN A 479 25.08 2.14 38.84
CA ASN A 479 25.97 1.95 37.69
C ASN A 479 26.70 0.61 37.74
N GLU A 480 27.13 0.16 38.93
CA GLU A 480 27.75 -1.16 39.12
C GLU A 480 26.79 -2.31 38.74
N LYS A 481 25.49 -2.14 39.00
CA LYS A 481 24.48 -3.18 38.77
C LYS A 481 23.86 -3.14 37.38
N ARG A 482 23.67 -1.94 36.82
CA ARG A 482 22.97 -1.71 35.56
C ARG A 482 23.49 -0.44 34.90
N HIS A 483 23.62 -0.50 33.58
CA HIS A 483 23.87 0.71 32.79
C HIS A 483 22.65 1.65 32.83
N VAL A 484 22.73 2.68 33.68
CA VAL A 484 21.74 3.76 33.87
C VAL A 484 22.31 5.09 33.36
N ARG A 485 21.47 6.14 33.27
CA ARG A 485 21.96 7.49 32.89
C ARG A 485 22.99 7.97 33.93
N LYS A 486 24.09 8.56 33.48
CA LYS A 486 25.21 8.98 34.36
C LYS A 486 24.88 10.18 35.25
N SER A 487 23.87 10.98 34.87
CA SER A 487 23.52 12.24 35.51
C SER A 487 22.19 12.18 36.29
N LEU A 488 21.72 11.00 36.73
CA LEU A 488 20.45 10.91 37.47
C LEU A 488 20.52 11.70 38.78
N TYR A 489 21.65 11.66 39.47
CA TYR A 489 21.86 12.40 40.72
C TYR A 489 21.83 13.94 40.55
N LEU A 490 21.93 14.45 39.32
CA LEU A 490 21.87 15.89 39.02
C LEU A 490 20.46 16.36 38.62
N GLN A 491 19.49 15.45 38.52
CA GLN A 491 18.13 15.79 38.13
C GLN A 491 17.47 16.70 39.18
N PRO A 492 16.88 17.86 38.79
CA PRO A 492 16.27 18.80 39.72
C PRO A 492 15.26 18.16 40.67
N ASN A 493 14.35 17.32 40.15
CA ASN A 493 13.35 16.64 40.98
C ASN A 493 13.95 15.58 41.92
N VAL A 494 15.06 14.93 41.52
CA VAL A 494 15.78 13.97 42.37
C VAL A 494 16.48 14.70 43.52
N LEU A 495 17.15 15.82 43.23
CA LEU A 495 17.79 16.66 44.25
C LEU A 495 16.75 17.24 45.23
N ALA A 496 15.63 17.74 44.71
CA ALA A 496 14.53 18.24 45.54
C ALA A 496 14.01 17.16 46.51
N PHE A 497 13.86 15.92 46.04
CA PHE A 497 13.48 14.79 46.87
C PHE A 497 14.51 14.48 47.97
N CYS A 498 15.79 14.40 47.60
CA CYS A 498 16.87 14.13 48.55
C CYS A 498 16.98 15.20 49.64
N ASN A 499 16.89 16.47 49.27
CA ASN A 499 16.92 17.60 50.21
C ASN A 499 15.74 17.57 51.19
N LYS A 500 14.56 17.17 50.72
CA LYS A 500 13.34 17.06 51.56
C LYS A 500 13.44 15.93 52.60
N ILE A 501 14.19 14.87 52.32
CA ILE A 501 14.40 13.77 53.28
C ILE A 501 15.48 14.11 54.32
N GLN A 502 16.48 14.92 53.94
CA GLN A 502 17.58 15.32 54.82
C GLN A 502 17.21 16.46 55.80
N THR A 503 16.12 17.19 55.54
CA THR A 503 15.60 18.21 56.45
C THR A 503 14.77 17.54 57.56
N PRO A 504 15.16 17.63 58.85
CA PRO A 504 14.37 17.06 59.95
C PRO A 504 13.03 17.78 60.06
N LYS A 505 11.93 17.02 60.25
CA LYS A 505 10.63 17.59 60.65
C LYS A 505 10.75 18.21 62.04
N VAL A 506 10.83 19.54 62.12
CA VAL A 506 10.59 20.31 63.35
C VAL A 506 9.08 20.52 63.48
N SER A 507 8.36 19.54 64.05
CA SER A 507 7.02 19.73 64.63
C SER A 507 6.55 18.41 65.25
N ASP A 508 6.71 18.27 66.56
CA ASP A 508 5.86 17.45 67.48
C ASP A 508 6.44 17.53 68.92
N LYS A 509 6.64 18.76 69.44
CA LYS A 509 6.95 19.01 70.86
C LYS A 509 6.33 20.32 71.40
N GLN A 510 5.14 20.66 70.93
CA GLN A 510 4.31 21.73 71.50
C GLN A 510 2.85 21.27 71.60
N SER A 511 2.59 20.27 72.45
CA SER A 511 1.22 19.98 72.91
C SER A 511 1.13 19.42 74.34
N GLU A 512 2.20 19.51 75.14
CA GLU A 512 2.21 19.00 76.53
C GLU A 512 2.64 20.06 77.57
N ARG A 513 2.48 21.36 77.29
CA ARG A 513 2.78 22.39 78.29
C ARG A 513 1.79 23.56 78.26
N SER A 514 0.53 23.28 78.56
CA SER A 514 -0.43 24.29 79.01
C SER A 514 -1.70 23.63 79.56
N SER A 515 -1.61 23.04 80.75
CA SER A 515 -2.76 22.74 81.59
C SER A 515 -2.33 22.65 83.05
N GLU A 516 -2.03 23.80 83.65
CA GLU A 516 -2.25 24.03 85.09
C GLU A 516 -3.11 25.30 85.21
N PRO A 517 -4.19 25.27 86.01
CA PRO A 517 -5.10 26.40 86.19
C PRO A 517 -4.67 27.30 87.36
N GLU A 518 -4.76 28.62 87.17
CA GLU A 518 -4.87 29.59 88.26
C GLU A 518 -6.35 29.98 88.41
N GLU A 519 -7.01 29.41 89.41
CA GLU A 519 -7.73 30.07 90.52
C GLU A 519 -8.51 29.06 91.36
#